data_AF-A0A928YP38-F1
#
_entry.id   AF-A0A928YP38-F1
#
_cell.length_a   1.000
_cell.length_b   1.000
_cell.length_c   1.000
_cell.angle_alpha   90.00
_cell.angle_beta   90.00
_cell.angle_gamma   90.00
#
_symmetry.space_group_name_H-M   'P 1'
#
loop_
_entity.id
_entity.type
_entity.pdbx_description
1 polymer ?
#
loop_
_entity_poly.entity_id
_entity_poly.type
_entity_poly.pdbx_seq_one_letter_code
_entity_poly.pdbx_strand_id
1 'polypeptide(L)'
;MKNNSTYLGTVQDVTGTTIRVAMVNDSLSGLTYVNGEGYRIGQIGSFVKIPIGYNYLFGIITQVGAGAVPENQVANQPYGNRWITIQLVGEGQRAGEFQRGISQYPTISDEVHLVSEEDLKRIYGQPDKPYFVNIGHIAGAESIPALVDVNKLITRHSAVVGTTGSGKSTTVASLLNALSDTEKYPSSRILVFDIHGEYGQALKDKANLYKINADKSEGSVEKELLLPFWALNFDELCEVSFGKISNEKDYNTILERILSEKRKSLEKYHRKGLSTDTLNVDSPVPFSLNHLWYELYTQTLGKLYQDKEGKPLAYELDKEGNEIKGDPVNGLPPIFKKINSNGANGDRVQYQNESPLTNGQQLHSLGSKLRIPRFDFIFKPTDLTPKHDGEVDKDLDELLKGWIGSDKPITILDLSGVPITILNTIIGVLLRIIYDGLFWSRNLSQGGKERPLLLLMEEAHNYLNSEGSALSIVQKIVKEGRKYGIGTMIVSQRPSEINSTILSQCGTFFALRLSNSTDRGHITSAVSDNLEGLTSMLPILKTGEAIILGEAVKLPMRTFIKAPSKDRRPDSQDPIVFDEVESKDSLRPGGWGNKMEETPNYEEFIETWRAQNPKIERIIK
;
A
#
# COMPACT_ATOMS: atom_id res chain seq x y z
N MET A 1 48.67 -32.84 -5.22
CA MET A 1 47.75 -31.70 -5.01
C MET A 1 46.58 -32.22 -4.19
N LYS A 2 46.32 -31.65 -3.00
CA LYS A 2 45.12 -32.02 -2.22
C LYS A 2 43.91 -31.57 -3.04
N ASN A 3 43.03 -32.49 -3.43
CA ASN A 3 41.71 -32.17 -3.96
C ASN A 3 40.99 -31.35 -2.89
N ASN A 4 41.04 -30.03 -3.03
CA ASN A 4 40.31 -29.13 -2.15
C ASN A 4 38.86 -29.23 -2.62
N SER A 5 37.99 -29.91 -1.86
CA SER A 5 36.61 -30.26 -2.26
C SER A 5 35.74 -29.04 -2.60
N THR A 6 36.20 -27.85 -2.22
CA THR A 6 35.58 -26.56 -2.50
C THR A 6 36.05 -25.89 -3.78
N TYR A 7 37.14 -26.34 -4.40
CA TYR A 7 37.74 -25.67 -5.56
C TYR A 7 36.87 -25.81 -6.82
N LEU A 8 36.58 -24.68 -7.48
CA LEU A 8 35.71 -24.61 -8.66
C LEU A 8 36.49 -24.35 -9.95
N GLY A 9 37.56 -23.57 -9.90
CA GLY A 9 38.28 -23.13 -11.08
C GLY A 9 39.13 -21.89 -10.87
N THR A 10 39.55 -21.25 -11.97
CA THR A 10 40.43 -20.07 -11.97
C THR A 10 39.81 -18.89 -12.69
N VAL A 11 40.08 -17.68 -12.20
CA VAL A 11 39.70 -16.43 -12.86
C VAL A 11 40.43 -16.30 -14.20
N GLN A 12 39.68 -16.03 -15.27
CA GLN A 12 40.20 -15.87 -16.63
C GLN A 12 40.10 -14.42 -17.11
N ASP A 13 39.07 -13.70 -16.68
CA ASP A 13 38.80 -12.33 -17.09
C ASP A 13 38.17 -11.54 -15.95
N VAL A 14 38.51 -10.26 -15.85
CA VAL A 14 38.07 -9.33 -14.81
C VAL A 14 37.66 -8.01 -15.47
N THR A 15 36.35 -7.77 -15.55
CA THR A 15 35.76 -6.56 -16.13
C THR A 15 34.97 -5.82 -15.05
N GLY A 16 35.64 -4.88 -14.37
CA GLY A 16 35.07 -4.19 -13.21
C GLY A 16 34.71 -5.18 -12.10
N THR A 17 33.45 -5.20 -11.67
CA THR A 17 32.94 -6.13 -10.65
C THR A 17 32.51 -7.49 -11.21
N THR A 18 32.57 -7.67 -12.54
CA THR A 18 32.23 -8.90 -13.22
C THR A 18 33.49 -9.71 -13.50
N ILE A 19 33.51 -10.98 -13.11
CA ILE A 19 34.62 -11.89 -13.41
C ILE A 19 34.11 -13.11 -14.17
N ARG A 20 34.95 -13.65 -15.04
CA ARG A 20 34.71 -14.96 -15.68
C ARG A 20 35.70 -15.97 -15.16
N VAL A 21 35.20 -17.13 -14.78
CA VAL A 21 35.99 -18.23 -14.21
C VAL A 21 35.85 -19.44 -15.11
N ALA A 22 36.98 -20.04 -15.48
CA ALA A 22 36.99 -21.35 -16.14
C ALA A 22 36.87 -22.44 -15.07
N MET A 23 35.88 -23.31 -15.20
CA MET A 23 35.64 -24.38 -14.24
C MET A 23 36.54 -25.59 -14.51
N VAL A 24 36.87 -26.34 -13.46
CA VAL A 24 37.62 -27.60 -13.58
C VAL A 24 36.74 -28.68 -14.23
N ASN A 25 37.32 -29.48 -15.13
CA ASN A 25 36.61 -30.50 -15.89
C ASN A 25 36.44 -31.85 -15.16
N ASP A 26 37.06 -32.03 -13.98
CA ASP A 26 37.15 -33.32 -13.27
C ASP A 26 35.94 -33.67 -12.39
N SER A 27 35.00 -32.75 -12.15
CA SER A 27 33.78 -33.07 -11.37
C SER A 27 32.69 -33.68 -12.26
N LEU A 28 32.64 -35.02 -12.27
CA LEU A 28 31.69 -35.86 -13.05
C LEU A 28 30.22 -35.61 -12.72
N SER A 29 29.90 -35.24 -11.48
CA SER A 29 28.57 -34.80 -11.06
C SER A 29 28.63 -33.28 -10.83
N GLY A 30 27.66 -32.51 -11.33
CA GLY A 30 27.48 -31.09 -10.96
C GLY A 30 27.12 -30.87 -9.48
N LEU A 31 27.60 -31.76 -8.61
CA LEU A 31 27.37 -31.85 -7.19
C LEU A 31 28.69 -32.29 -6.53
N THR A 32 29.13 -31.56 -5.51
CA THR A 32 30.30 -31.86 -4.67
C THR A 32 29.88 -31.92 -3.22
N TYR A 33 30.58 -32.73 -2.41
CA TYR A 33 30.31 -32.83 -0.98
C TYR A 33 31.40 -32.09 -0.19
N VAL A 34 30.97 -31.14 0.64
CA VAL A 34 31.84 -30.41 1.56
C VAL A 34 31.30 -30.64 2.97
N ASN A 35 32.12 -31.21 3.86
CA ASN A 35 31.75 -31.53 5.25
C ASN A 35 30.46 -32.37 5.40
N GLY A 36 30.14 -33.24 4.43
CA GLY A 36 28.95 -34.11 4.46
C GLY A 36 27.70 -33.52 3.80
N GLU A 37 27.75 -32.26 3.35
CA GLU A 37 26.66 -31.58 2.65
C GLU A 37 26.92 -31.53 1.15
N GLY A 38 25.88 -31.78 0.34
CA GLY A 38 25.95 -31.77 -1.12
C GLY A 38 25.67 -30.36 -1.69
N TYR A 39 26.65 -29.80 -2.38
CA TYR A 39 26.57 -28.49 -3.04
C TYR A 39 26.50 -28.66 -4.56
N ARG A 40 25.54 -28.02 -5.23
CA ARG A 40 25.49 -27.98 -6.69
C ARG A 40 26.52 -26.97 -7.21
N ILE A 41 27.38 -27.43 -8.13
CA ILE A 41 28.43 -26.61 -8.73
C ILE A 41 27.85 -25.81 -9.90
N GLY A 42 28.19 -24.52 -10.00
CA GLY A 42 27.84 -23.71 -11.15
C GLY A 42 26.35 -23.43 -11.27
N GLN A 43 25.64 -23.24 -10.16
CA GLN A 43 24.24 -22.82 -10.17
C GLN A 43 24.15 -21.30 -10.01
N ILE A 44 23.41 -20.64 -10.90
CA ILE A 44 23.16 -19.20 -10.82
C ILE A 44 22.55 -18.86 -9.44
N GLY A 45 23.08 -17.83 -8.78
CA GLY A 45 22.68 -17.37 -7.45
C GLY A 45 23.49 -17.97 -6.31
N SER A 46 24.33 -18.96 -6.60
CA SER A 46 25.23 -19.53 -5.59
C SER A 46 26.37 -18.57 -5.30
N PHE A 47 26.82 -18.56 -4.05
CA PHE A 47 27.98 -17.79 -3.64
C PHE A 47 29.28 -18.53 -3.92
N VAL A 48 30.28 -17.77 -4.32
CA VAL A 48 31.67 -18.21 -4.45
C VAL A 48 32.57 -17.30 -3.64
N LYS A 49 33.71 -17.84 -3.18
CA LYS A 49 34.76 -17.09 -2.51
C LYS A 49 36.07 -17.15 -3.27
N ILE A 50 36.81 -16.05 -3.23
CA ILE A 50 38.11 -15.90 -3.88
C ILE A 50 39.10 -15.48 -2.80
N PRO A 51 40.05 -16.33 -2.40
CA PRO A 51 41.08 -15.99 -1.42
C PRO A 51 42.06 -14.97 -2.01
N ILE A 52 42.11 -13.76 -1.44
CA ILE A 52 43.10 -12.75 -1.80
C ILE A 52 43.85 -12.34 -0.54
N GLY A 53 45.07 -12.86 -0.39
CA GLY A 53 45.89 -12.65 0.81
C GLY A 53 45.17 -13.10 2.09
N TYR A 54 44.87 -12.13 2.97
CA TYR A 54 44.17 -12.34 4.25
C TYR A 54 42.64 -12.12 4.17
N ASN A 55 42.12 -11.75 3.02
CA ASN A 55 40.70 -11.52 2.79
C ASN A 55 40.12 -12.59 1.86
N TYR A 56 38.82 -12.80 1.98
CA TYR A 56 38.00 -13.49 0.98
C TYR A 56 37.15 -12.46 0.27
N LEU A 57 37.23 -12.41 -1.06
CA LEU A 57 36.18 -11.76 -1.84
C LEU A 57 35.02 -12.73 -2.00
N PHE A 58 33.80 -12.22 -1.96
CA PHE A 58 32.59 -12.97 -2.18
C PHE A 58 31.87 -12.45 -3.43
N GLY A 59 31.44 -13.39 -4.26
CA GLY A 59 30.69 -13.11 -5.47
C GLY A 59 29.50 -14.04 -5.64
N ILE A 60 28.55 -13.63 -6.46
CA ILE A 60 27.36 -14.41 -6.82
C ILE A 60 27.49 -14.85 -8.28
N ILE A 61 27.25 -16.14 -8.56
CA ILE A 61 27.20 -16.64 -9.93
C ILE A 61 25.99 -16.03 -10.64
N THR A 62 26.22 -15.30 -11.73
CA THR A 62 25.16 -14.64 -12.52
C THR A 62 24.89 -15.33 -13.84
N GLN A 63 25.86 -16.06 -14.38
CA GLN A 63 25.71 -16.83 -15.63
C GLN A 63 26.59 -18.07 -15.60
N VAL A 64 26.18 -19.09 -16.35
CA VAL A 64 26.87 -20.37 -16.49
C VAL A 64 26.80 -20.76 -17.95
N GLY A 65 27.91 -21.20 -18.53
CA GLY A 65 27.96 -21.60 -19.93
C GLY A 65 29.05 -22.62 -20.21
N ALA A 66 29.04 -23.13 -21.43
CA ALA A 66 30.11 -23.97 -21.97
C ALA A 66 30.46 -23.46 -23.37
N GLY A 67 31.76 -23.31 -23.64
CA GLY A 67 32.25 -22.98 -24.98
C GLY A 67 32.10 -24.14 -25.94
N ALA A 68 31.86 -23.85 -27.22
CA ALA A 68 31.90 -24.85 -28.29
C ALA A 68 33.33 -25.37 -28.45
N VAL A 69 33.49 -26.69 -28.54
CA VAL A 69 34.78 -27.34 -28.78
C VAL A 69 35.04 -27.35 -30.28
N PRO A 70 36.16 -26.79 -30.79
CA PRO A 70 36.55 -26.98 -32.18
C PRO A 70 36.65 -28.48 -32.49
N GLU A 71 36.16 -28.94 -33.65
CA GLU A 71 36.08 -30.37 -34.02
C GLU A 71 37.40 -31.14 -33.78
N ASN A 72 38.53 -30.44 -33.93
CA ASN A 72 39.89 -30.96 -33.79
C ASN A 72 40.33 -31.23 -32.33
N GLN A 73 39.55 -30.79 -31.33
CA GLN A 73 39.88 -30.89 -29.89
C GLN A 73 38.85 -31.72 -29.09
N VAL A 74 37.83 -32.26 -29.75
CA VAL A 74 36.74 -33.04 -29.13
C VAL A 74 37.27 -34.29 -28.40
N ALA A 75 38.36 -34.89 -28.89
CA ALA A 75 38.96 -36.07 -28.28
C ALA A 75 39.69 -35.81 -26.93
N ASN A 76 40.16 -34.58 -26.69
CA ASN A 76 40.91 -34.22 -25.48
C ASN A 76 40.10 -33.39 -24.46
N GLN A 77 38.99 -32.77 -24.87
CA GLN A 77 38.10 -31.98 -24.02
C GLN A 77 36.62 -32.27 -24.33
N PRO A 78 36.07 -33.43 -23.89
CA PRO A 78 34.74 -33.88 -24.29
C PRO A 78 33.59 -32.98 -23.82
N TYR A 79 33.81 -32.06 -22.87
CA TYR A 79 32.77 -31.18 -22.30
C TYR A 79 32.94 -29.69 -22.62
N GLY A 80 33.98 -29.33 -23.39
CA GLY A 80 34.36 -27.95 -23.66
C GLY A 80 34.80 -27.13 -22.45
N ASN A 81 35.14 -25.87 -22.70
CA ASN A 81 35.53 -24.94 -21.64
C ASN A 81 34.28 -24.44 -20.92
N ARG A 82 33.96 -25.06 -19.78
CA ARG A 82 32.90 -24.59 -18.88
C ARG A 82 33.34 -23.30 -18.22
N TRP A 83 32.45 -22.32 -18.18
CA TRP A 83 32.72 -21.05 -17.54
C TRP A 83 31.52 -20.57 -16.74
N ILE A 84 31.81 -19.77 -15.72
CA ILE A 84 30.81 -19.06 -14.93
C ILE A 84 31.15 -17.58 -14.92
N THR A 85 30.14 -16.74 -15.01
CA THR A 85 30.26 -15.31 -14.72
C THR A 85 29.86 -15.10 -13.27
N ILE A 86 30.68 -14.38 -12.52
CA ILE A 86 30.45 -14.05 -11.13
C ILE A 86 30.43 -12.54 -11.01
N GLN A 87 29.49 -12.04 -10.22
CA GLN A 87 29.40 -10.64 -9.83
C GLN A 87 29.95 -10.50 -8.41
N LEU A 88 31.03 -9.74 -8.24
CA LEU A 88 31.62 -9.47 -6.93
C LEU A 88 30.69 -8.57 -6.12
N VAL A 89 30.48 -8.92 -4.85
CA VAL A 89 29.50 -8.22 -3.98
C VAL A 89 30.14 -7.64 -2.73
N GLY A 90 31.17 -8.29 -2.18
CA GLY A 90 31.96 -7.70 -1.10
C GLY A 90 33.13 -8.56 -0.64
N GLU A 91 33.68 -8.22 0.51
CA GLU A 91 34.85 -8.88 1.07
C GLU A 91 34.71 -9.13 2.58
N GLY A 92 35.48 -10.08 3.10
CA GLY A 92 35.56 -10.34 4.54
C GLY A 92 36.91 -10.91 4.94
N GLN A 93 37.42 -10.52 6.10
CA GLN A 93 38.61 -11.14 6.68
C GLN A 93 38.30 -12.59 7.08
N ARG A 94 39.30 -13.48 7.08
CA ARG A 94 39.10 -14.92 7.40
C ARG A 94 38.41 -15.19 8.74
N ALA A 95 38.51 -14.27 9.70
CA ALA A 95 37.88 -14.33 11.01
C ALA A 95 37.12 -13.03 11.39
N GLY A 96 36.89 -12.14 10.42
CA GLY A 96 36.27 -10.83 10.67
C GLY A 96 34.88 -10.70 10.05
N GLU A 97 34.29 -9.52 10.20
CA GLU A 97 32.98 -9.23 9.63
C GLU A 97 33.04 -9.05 8.11
N PHE A 98 31.99 -9.53 7.44
CA PHE A 98 31.75 -9.24 6.03
C PHE A 98 31.39 -7.76 5.82
N GLN A 99 31.97 -7.16 4.79
CA GLN A 99 31.70 -5.80 4.36
C GLN A 99 31.31 -5.77 2.89
N ARG A 100 30.38 -4.88 2.55
CA ARG A 100 29.93 -4.67 1.17
C ARG A 100 30.97 -3.83 0.42
N GLY A 101 31.18 -4.16 -0.85
CA GLY A 101 32.23 -3.56 -1.67
C GLY A 101 33.56 -4.29 -1.51
N ILE A 102 34.47 -4.07 -2.45
CA ILE A 102 35.78 -4.72 -2.50
C ILE A 102 36.88 -3.66 -2.45
N SER A 103 37.93 -3.91 -1.69
CA SER A 103 39.12 -3.06 -1.64
C SER A 103 40.14 -3.41 -2.72
N GLN A 104 40.10 -4.66 -3.19
CA GLN A 104 41.00 -5.21 -4.19
C GLN A 104 40.22 -6.08 -5.18
N TYR A 105 40.62 -6.01 -6.46
CA TYR A 105 40.10 -6.88 -7.51
C TYR A 105 40.94 -8.16 -7.60
N PRO A 106 40.32 -9.30 -7.94
CA PRO A 106 41.07 -10.51 -8.23
C PRO A 106 41.92 -10.33 -9.49
N THR A 107 42.97 -11.12 -9.59
CA THR A 107 43.84 -11.22 -10.76
C THR A 107 43.56 -12.50 -11.54
N ILE A 108 44.02 -12.53 -12.79
CA ILE A 108 43.92 -13.73 -13.62
C ILE A 108 44.67 -14.88 -12.92
N SER A 109 44.08 -16.07 -12.95
CA SER A 109 44.53 -17.29 -12.28
C SER A 109 44.24 -17.39 -10.79
N ASP A 110 43.62 -16.38 -10.16
CA ASP A 110 43.17 -16.53 -8.77
C ASP A 110 42.15 -17.68 -8.64
N GLU A 111 42.28 -18.45 -7.56
CA GLU A 111 41.45 -19.62 -7.31
C GLU A 111 40.05 -19.22 -6.83
N VAL A 112 39.03 -19.87 -7.38
CA VAL A 112 37.64 -19.66 -6.99
C VAL A 112 37.12 -20.91 -6.30
N HIS A 113 36.47 -20.72 -5.15
CA HIS A 113 35.97 -21.79 -4.31
C HIS A 113 34.49 -21.63 -4.00
N LEU A 114 33.82 -22.73 -3.67
CA LEU A 114 32.49 -22.73 -3.07
C LEU A 114 32.53 -22.09 -1.68
N VAL A 115 31.43 -21.41 -1.36
CA VAL A 115 31.14 -20.89 -0.03
C VAL A 115 30.46 -21.99 0.78
N SER A 116 30.98 -22.30 1.97
CA SER A 116 30.36 -23.28 2.87
C SER A 116 29.20 -22.65 3.66
N GLU A 117 28.40 -23.48 4.32
CA GLU A 117 27.37 -22.98 5.24
C GLU A 117 27.95 -22.12 6.37
N GLU A 118 29.14 -22.45 6.88
CA GLU A 118 29.85 -21.63 7.88
C GLU A 118 30.21 -20.24 7.34
N ASP A 119 30.66 -20.15 6.08
CA ASP A 119 30.94 -18.88 5.43
C ASP A 119 29.65 -18.08 5.22
N LEU A 120 28.57 -18.72 4.75
CA LEU A 120 27.26 -18.08 4.59
C LEU A 120 26.70 -17.59 5.94
N LYS A 121 26.90 -18.33 7.03
CA LYS A 121 26.56 -17.88 8.39
C LYS A 121 27.35 -16.64 8.80
N ARG A 122 28.61 -16.49 8.39
CA ARG A 122 29.38 -15.25 8.66
C ARG A 122 28.90 -14.07 7.82
N ILE A 123 28.46 -14.32 6.59
CA ILE A 123 27.94 -13.29 5.68
C ILE A 123 26.55 -12.81 6.10
N TYR A 124 25.63 -13.75 6.33
CA TYR A 124 24.21 -13.48 6.60
C TYR A 124 23.83 -13.57 8.08
N GLY A 125 24.43 -14.50 8.82
CA GLY A 125 24.10 -14.81 10.21
C GLY A 125 24.76 -13.91 11.23
N GLN A 126 24.48 -12.60 11.19
CA GLN A 126 24.75 -11.69 12.31
C GLN A 126 23.47 -11.42 13.13
N PRO A 127 22.99 -12.37 13.96
CA PRO A 127 21.74 -12.24 14.70
C PRO A 127 21.83 -11.38 15.98
N ASP A 128 23.02 -10.95 16.41
CA ASP A 128 23.19 -10.38 17.76
C ASP A 128 22.59 -8.99 17.94
N LYS A 129 22.12 -8.35 16.86
CA LYS A 129 21.53 -7.02 16.93
C LYS A 129 20.00 -7.10 17.01
N PRO A 130 19.37 -6.43 18.00
CA PRO A 130 17.94 -6.58 18.28
C PRO A 130 17.03 -6.05 17.16
N TYR A 131 17.57 -5.23 16.25
CA TYR A 131 16.82 -4.62 15.16
C TYR A 131 16.73 -5.48 13.88
N PHE A 132 17.33 -6.68 13.87
CA PHE A 132 17.13 -7.63 12.77
C PHE A 132 15.84 -8.44 12.97
N VAL A 133 15.04 -8.58 11.92
CA VAL A 133 13.86 -9.45 11.89
C VAL A 133 14.10 -10.64 10.97
N ASN A 134 13.73 -11.84 11.42
CA ASN A 134 13.78 -13.05 10.61
C ASN A 134 12.46 -13.22 9.84
N ILE A 135 12.57 -13.38 8.52
CA ILE A 135 11.44 -13.50 7.61
C ILE A 135 11.40 -14.85 6.88
N GLY A 136 12.37 -15.73 7.12
CA GLY A 136 12.54 -16.94 6.34
C GLY A 136 13.93 -17.56 6.44
N HIS A 137 14.35 -18.24 5.39
CA HIS A 137 15.68 -18.81 5.29
C HIS A 137 16.25 -18.66 3.87
N ILE A 138 17.57 -18.68 3.77
CA ILE A 138 18.27 -18.59 2.49
C ILE A 138 17.93 -19.81 1.64
N ALA A 139 17.58 -19.59 0.37
CA ALA A 139 17.26 -20.67 -0.55
C ALA A 139 18.51 -21.53 -0.81
N GLY A 140 18.41 -22.83 -0.54
CA GLY A 140 19.53 -23.77 -0.62
C GLY A 140 20.38 -23.88 0.65
N ALA A 141 20.08 -23.10 1.70
CA ALA A 141 20.71 -23.19 3.02
C ALA A 141 19.65 -22.92 4.11
N GLU A 142 18.78 -23.91 4.36
CA GLU A 142 17.59 -23.77 5.23
C GLU A 142 17.93 -23.45 6.70
N SER A 143 19.13 -23.79 7.14
CA SER A 143 19.68 -23.53 8.47
C SER A 143 20.05 -22.05 8.69
N ILE A 144 20.12 -21.24 7.63
CA ILE A 144 20.55 -19.84 7.69
C ILE A 144 19.33 -18.92 7.65
N PRO A 145 19.06 -18.15 8.72
CA PRO A 145 17.93 -17.24 8.76
C PRO A 145 18.11 -16.09 7.77
N ALA A 146 17.03 -15.73 7.09
CA ALA A 146 16.99 -14.52 6.28
C ALA A 146 16.64 -13.33 7.17
N LEU A 147 17.66 -12.51 7.49
CA LEU A 147 17.55 -11.38 8.40
C LEU A 147 17.44 -10.05 7.64
N VAL A 148 16.51 -9.20 8.07
CA VAL A 148 16.27 -7.87 7.51
C VAL A 148 16.43 -6.81 8.60
N ASP A 149 17.16 -5.74 8.30
CA ASP A 149 17.35 -4.58 9.18
C ASP A 149 16.08 -3.71 9.20
N VAL A 150 15.35 -3.74 10.32
CA VAL A 150 14.06 -3.02 10.46
C VAL A 150 14.24 -1.51 10.37
N ASN A 151 15.36 -0.96 10.85
CA ASN A 151 15.60 0.48 10.79
C ASN A 151 15.66 0.96 9.34
N LYS A 152 16.39 0.24 8.50
CA LYS A 152 16.51 0.57 7.07
C LYS A 152 15.24 0.23 6.30
N LEU A 153 14.59 -0.88 6.63
CA LEU A 153 13.33 -1.30 6.02
C LEU A 153 12.26 -0.21 6.13
N ILE A 154 12.14 0.41 7.31
CA ILE A 154 11.16 1.48 7.56
C ILE A 154 11.70 2.81 7.01
N THR A 155 12.88 3.25 7.45
CA THR A 155 13.35 4.63 7.18
C THR A 155 13.79 4.89 5.75
N ARG A 156 14.04 3.86 4.94
CA ARG A 156 14.48 3.99 3.54
C ARG A 156 13.45 3.51 2.54
N HIS A 157 12.21 3.29 2.97
CA HIS A 157 11.13 2.78 2.16
C HIS A 157 11.43 1.37 1.61
N SER A 158 10.38 0.65 1.27
CA SER A 158 10.50 -0.70 0.73
C SER A 158 9.42 -0.97 -0.29
N ALA A 159 9.64 -1.99 -1.12
CA ALA A 159 8.64 -2.48 -2.05
C ALA A 159 8.55 -4.00 -2.01
N VAL A 160 7.32 -4.53 -2.08
CA VAL A 160 7.03 -5.95 -2.26
C VAL A 160 6.37 -6.13 -3.63
N VAL A 161 7.06 -6.81 -4.54
CA VAL A 161 6.64 -6.90 -5.95
C VAL A 161 6.56 -8.34 -6.42
N GLY A 162 5.61 -8.66 -7.29
CA GLY A 162 5.39 -10.03 -7.79
C GLY A 162 4.05 -10.22 -8.49
N THR A 163 3.96 -11.17 -9.41
CA THR A 163 2.71 -11.49 -10.11
C THR A 163 1.64 -12.08 -9.17
N THR A 164 0.39 -12.16 -9.61
CA THR A 164 -0.68 -12.86 -8.89
C THR A 164 -0.28 -14.32 -8.61
N GLY A 165 -0.61 -14.83 -7.41
CA GLY A 165 -0.25 -16.18 -6.98
C GLY A 165 1.24 -16.42 -6.69
N SER A 166 2.11 -15.39 -6.75
CA SER A 166 3.53 -15.52 -6.38
C SER A 166 3.78 -15.58 -4.87
N GLY A 167 2.80 -15.16 -4.06
CA GLY A 167 2.89 -15.10 -2.60
C GLY A 167 3.04 -13.69 -2.01
N LYS A 168 2.80 -12.61 -2.79
CA LYS A 168 2.92 -11.22 -2.31
C LYS A 168 2.21 -10.95 -0.98
N SER A 169 0.89 -11.15 -0.92
CA SER A 169 0.10 -10.88 0.29
C SER A 169 0.56 -11.74 1.45
N THR A 170 0.95 -13.00 1.20
CA THR A 170 1.53 -13.89 2.23
C THR A 170 2.88 -13.37 2.75
N THR A 171 3.74 -12.85 1.87
CA THR A 171 5.02 -12.21 2.25
C THR A 171 4.78 -10.96 3.08
N VAL A 172 3.82 -10.12 2.68
CA VAL A 172 3.39 -8.95 3.45
C VAL A 172 2.90 -9.38 4.83
N ALA A 173 2.00 -10.36 4.91
CA ALA A 173 1.49 -10.86 6.19
C ALA A 173 2.58 -11.45 7.07
N SER A 174 3.59 -12.11 6.49
CA SER A 174 4.75 -12.61 7.23
C SER A 174 5.59 -11.46 7.80
N LEU A 175 5.89 -10.44 6.99
CA LEU A 175 6.57 -9.23 7.43
C LEU A 175 5.80 -8.51 8.53
N LEU A 176 4.50 -8.27 8.34
CA LEU A 176 3.63 -7.63 9.33
C LEU A 176 3.60 -8.42 10.64
N ASN A 177 3.51 -9.75 10.58
CA ASN A 177 3.55 -10.60 11.77
C ASN A 177 4.88 -10.50 12.54
N ALA A 178 5.99 -10.41 11.81
CA ALA A 178 7.32 -10.34 12.41
C ALA A 178 7.63 -8.95 12.97
N LEU A 179 7.10 -7.88 12.36
CA LEU A 179 7.24 -6.51 12.81
C LEU A 179 6.27 -6.12 13.95
N SER A 180 5.24 -6.93 14.19
CA SER A 180 4.21 -6.73 15.23
C SER A 180 4.44 -7.55 16.50
N ASP A 181 5.61 -8.16 16.65
CA ASP A 181 6.03 -8.78 17.90
C ASP A 181 6.22 -7.69 18.97
N THR A 182 5.30 -7.60 19.94
CA THR A 182 5.30 -6.56 20.98
C THR A 182 6.31 -6.82 22.09
N GLU A 183 6.81 -8.04 22.25
CA GLU A 183 7.90 -8.32 23.19
C GLU A 183 9.20 -7.72 22.65
N LYS A 184 9.40 -7.82 21.33
CA LYS A 184 10.57 -7.29 20.64
C LYS A 184 10.45 -5.81 20.27
N TYR A 185 9.27 -5.40 19.81
CA TYR A 185 8.96 -4.07 19.29
C TYR A 185 7.70 -3.51 19.98
N PRO A 186 7.77 -3.14 21.28
CA PRO A 186 6.60 -2.77 22.09
C PRO A 186 5.85 -1.55 21.56
N SER A 187 6.55 -0.66 20.85
CA SER A 187 6.00 0.56 20.26
C SER A 187 5.84 0.46 18.74
N SER A 188 5.86 -0.75 18.16
CA SER A 188 5.66 -0.96 16.72
C SER A 188 4.38 -0.29 16.26
N ARG A 189 4.46 0.37 15.10
CA ARG A 189 3.37 1.18 14.57
C ARG A 189 3.31 1.07 13.06
N ILE A 190 2.28 0.38 12.59
CA ILE A 190 2.06 0.06 11.18
C ILE A 190 0.64 0.42 10.80
N LEU A 191 0.50 1.14 9.69
CA LEU A 191 -0.80 1.45 9.10
C LEU A 191 -0.89 0.84 7.71
N VAL A 192 -1.90 0.01 7.48
CA VAL A 192 -2.12 -0.73 6.25
C VAL A 192 -3.30 -0.10 5.50
N PHE A 193 -3.07 0.29 4.25
CA PHE A 193 -4.12 0.68 3.29
C PHE A 193 -4.46 -0.57 2.48
N ASP A 194 -5.54 -1.24 2.85
CA ASP A 194 -5.99 -2.52 2.30
C ASP A 194 -7.14 -2.26 1.31
N ILE A 195 -6.87 -2.42 0.01
CA ILE A 195 -7.85 -2.09 -1.04
C ILE A 195 -8.84 -3.22 -1.25
N HIS A 196 -8.42 -4.45 -0.99
CA HIS A 196 -9.23 -5.64 -1.23
C HIS A 196 -9.80 -6.26 0.05
N GLY A 197 -9.37 -5.82 1.22
CA GLY A 197 -9.81 -6.35 2.52
C GLY A 197 -9.15 -7.69 2.87
N GLU A 198 -7.98 -8.00 2.32
CA GLU A 198 -7.35 -9.32 2.44
C GLU A 198 -6.75 -9.57 3.83
N TYR A 199 -6.36 -8.52 4.57
CA TYR A 199 -5.53 -8.65 5.77
C TYR A 199 -6.32 -8.70 7.08
N GLY A 200 -7.60 -8.31 7.06
CA GLY A 200 -8.43 -8.19 8.26
C GLY A 200 -8.48 -9.47 9.10
N GLN A 201 -8.79 -10.60 8.47
CA GLN A 201 -8.84 -11.89 9.15
C GLN A 201 -7.45 -12.40 9.56
N ALA A 202 -6.45 -12.20 8.70
CA ALA A 202 -5.09 -12.69 8.90
C ALA A 202 -4.37 -12.08 10.11
N LEU A 203 -4.77 -10.85 10.48
CA LEU A 203 -4.12 -10.05 11.52
C LEU A 203 -5.06 -9.67 12.68
N LYS A 204 -6.22 -10.31 12.80
CA LYS A 204 -7.27 -9.95 13.79
C LYS A 204 -6.77 -9.79 15.25
N ASP A 205 -5.81 -10.60 15.67
CA ASP A 205 -5.23 -10.57 17.03
C ASP A 205 -4.22 -9.42 17.20
N LYS A 206 -3.65 -8.91 16.12
CA LYS A 206 -2.59 -7.89 16.11
C LYS A 206 -2.98 -6.56 15.47
N ALA A 207 -4.17 -6.49 14.87
CA ALA A 207 -4.65 -5.32 14.15
C ALA A 207 -5.97 -4.76 14.70
N ASN A 208 -6.09 -3.43 14.64
CA ASN A 208 -7.37 -2.72 14.68
C ASN A 208 -7.86 -2.55 13.23
N LEU A 209 -9.07 -3.04 12.91
CA LEU A 209 -9.62 -3.01 11.56
C LEU A 209 -10.67 -1.90 11.44
N TYR A 210 -10.45 -0.94 10.54
CA TYR A 210 -11.37 0.13 10.21
C TYR A 210 -11.91 -0.06 8.80
N LYS A 211 -13.24 -0.16 8.63
CA LYS A 211 -13.87 -0.29 7.32
C LYS A 211 -15.21 0.45 7.24
N ILE A 212 -15.68 0.71 6.03
CA ILE A 212 -17.04 1.24 5.80
C ILE A 212 -18.04 0.12 6.05
N ASN A 213 -19.17 0.45 6.71
CA ASN A 213 -20.21 -0.49 7.10
C ASN A 213 -19.65 -1.62 7.98
N ALA A 214 -18.91 -1.22 9.02
CA ALA A 214 -18.32 -2.17 9.95
C ALA A 214 -19.40 -3.00 10.64
N ASP A 215 -19.09 -4.27 10.87
CA ASP A 215 -19.96 -5.20 11.57
C ASP A 215 -20.09 -4.80 13.04
N LYS A 216 -21.32 -4.45 13.43
CA LYS A 216 -21.68 -4.00 14.78
C LYS A 216 -22.14 -5.13 15.69
N SER A 217 -22.05 -6.39 15.26
CA SER A 217 -22.40 -7.54 16.08
C SER A 217 -21.49 -7.66 17.31
N GLU A 218 -22.05 -8.18 18.40
CA GLU A 218 -21.33 -8.35 19.66
C GLU A 218 -20.14 -9.32 19.47
N GLY A 219 -18.92 -8.85 19.77
CA GLY A 219 -17.68 -9.60 19.57
C GLY A 219 -16.95 -9.31 18.24
N SER A 220 -17.51 -8.47 17.37
CA SER A 220 -16.82 -7.96 16.18
C SER A 220 -15.59 -7.12 16.56
N VAL A 221 -14.50 -7.31 15.81
CA VAL A 221 -13.27 -6.49 15.92
C VAL A 221 -13.24 -5.33 14.91
N GLU A 222 -14.27 -5.23 14.07
CA GLU A 222 -14.41 -4.22 13.03
C GLU A 222 -14.84 -2.87 13.66
N LYS A 223 -14.20 -1.79 13.23
CA LYS A 223 -14.51 -0.41 13.61
C LYS A 223 -14.93 0.37 12.38
N GLU A 224 -15.80 1.35 12.55
CA GLU A 224 -16.23 2.20 11.43
C GLU A 224 -15.06 3.07 10.95
N LEU A 225 -14.74 3.01 9.66
CA LEU A 225 -13.82 3.94 9.03
C LEU A 225 -14.54 5.28 8.85
N LEU A 226 -14.03 6.34 9.48
CA LEU A 226 -14.63 7.67 9.45
C LEU A 226 -13.61 8.67 8.92
N LEU A 227 -14.02 9.54 7.99
CA LEU A 227 -13.18 10.59 7.42
C LEU A 227 -13.96 11.90 7.28
N PRO A 228 -13.95 12.77 8.30
CA PRO A 228 -14.75 13.99 8.27
C PRO A 228 -14.39 14.89 7.11
N PHE A 229 -15.39 15.30 6.31
CA PHE A 229 -15.22 16.17 5.14
C PHE A 229 -14.45 17.46 5.45
N TRP A 230 -14.50 17.96 6.68
CA TRP A 230 -13.85 19.20 7.09
C TRP A 230 -12.33 19.05 7.33
N ALA A 231 -11.80 17.82 7.31
CA ALA A 231 -10.36 17.54 7.31
C ALA A 231 -9.74 17.51 5.90
N LEU A 232 -10.57 17.49 4.86
CA LEU A 232 -10.12 17.57 3.47
C LEU A 232 -9.67 19.00 3.16
N ASN A 233 -8.68 19.14 2.27
CA ASN A 233 -8.39 20.44 1.69
C ASN A 233 -9.51 20.83 0.71
N PHE A 234 -9.50 22.07 0.24
CA PHE A 234 -10.57 22.59 -0.60
C PHE A 234 -10.76 21.81 -1.90
N ASP A 235 -9.68 21.48 -2.61
CA ASP A 235 -9.75 20.77 -3.88
C ASP A 235 -10.23 19.31 -3.71
N GLU A 236 -9.73 18.61 -2.68
CA GLU A 236 -10.18 17.27 -2.29
C GLU A 236 -11.67 17.27 -1.92
N LEU A 237 -12.09 18.26 -1.13
CA LEU A 237 -13.50 18.41 -0.76
C LEU A 237 -14.34 18.66 -2.00
N CYS A 238 -13.91 19.53 -2.91
CA CYS A 238 -14.64 19.80 -4.15
C CYS A 238 -14.78 18.54 -5.01
N GLU A 239 -13.70 17.79 -5.22
CA GLU A 239 -13.71 16.54 -5.98
C GLU A 239 -14.69 15.52 -5.39
N VAL A 240 -14.61 15.28 -4.09
CA VAL A 240 -15.45 14.30 -3.38
C VAL A 240 -16.91 14.77 -3.28
N SER A 241 -17.17 16.08 -3.20
CA SER A 241 -18.50 16.64 -2.93
C SER A 241 -19.16 17.23 -4.19
N PHE A 242 -18.79 18.44 -4.59
CA PHE A 242 -19.34 19.19 -5.72
C PHE A 242 -19.03 18.57 -7.10
N GLY A 243 -17.96 17.80 -7.22
CA GLY A 243 -17.40 17.32 -8.48
C GLY A 243 -16.51 18.37 -9.16
N LYS A 244 -16.26 18.22 -10.47
CA LYS A 244 -15.40 19.15 -11.22
C LYS A 244 -16.06 20.53 -11.34
N ILE A 245 -15.40 21.56 -10.82
CA ILE A 245 -15.82 22.96 -10.94
C ILE A 245 -15.03 23.59 -12.08
N SER A 246 -15.66 23.78 -13.24
CA SER A 246 -14.98 24.31 -14.43
C SER A 246 -14.92 25.84 -14.47
N ASN A 247 -15.74 26.52 -13.66
CA ASN A 247 -15.89 27.97 -13.69
C ASN A 247 -15.21 28.61 -12.48
N GLU A 248 -14.27 29.52 -12.72
CA GLU A 248 -13.53 30.23 -11.68
C GLU A 248 -14.44 31.04 -10.74
N LYS A 249 -15.51 31.64 -11.25
CA LYS A 249 -16.49 32.36 -10.41
C LYS A 249 -17.11 31.43 -9.38
N ASP A 250 -17.59 30.26 -9.83
CA ASP A 250 -18.25 29.29 -8.97
C ASP A 250 -17.25 28.69 -7.97
N TYR A 251 -16.02 28.42 -8.41
CA TYR A 251 -14.91 27.96 -7.56
C TYR A 251 -14.64 28.95 -6.41
N ASN A 252 -14.43 30.23 -6.73
CA ASN A 252 -14.16 31.26 -5.72
C ASN A 252 -15.36 31.49 -4.80
N THR A 253 -16.58 31.43 -5.32
CA THR A 253 -17.79 31.59 -4.51
C THR A 253 -17.92 30.46 -3.47
N ILE A 254 -17.70 29.20 -3.87
CA ILE A 254 -17.75 28.06 -2.95
C ILE A 254 -16.62 28.16 -1.91
N LEU A 255 -15.41 28.56 -2.34
CA LEU A 255 -14.25 28.80 -1.47
C LEU A 255 -14.58 29.82 -0.37
N GLU A 256 -15.09 30.99 -0.76
CA GLU A 256 -15.45 32.07 0.16
C GLU A 256 -16.55 31.64 1.14
N ARG A 257 -17.55 30.88 0.67
CA ARG A 257 -18.62 30.40 1.56
C ARG A 257 -18.14 29.36 2.56
N ILE A 258 -17.31 28.41 2.15
CA ILE A 258 -16.71 27.45 3.08
C ILE A 258 -15.85 28.18 4.12
N LEU A 259 -15.02 29.14 3.69
CA LEU A 259 -14.20 29.92 4.59
C LEU A 259 -15.06 30.72 5.59
N SER A 260 -16.17 31.30 5.13
CA SER A 260 -17.11 32.02 5.99
C SER A 260 -17.73 31.11 7.05
N GLU A 261 -18.15 29.90 6.69
CA GLU A 261 -18.74 28.94 7.64
C GLU A 261 -17.69 28.44 8.65
N LYS A 262 -16.46 28.15 8.21
CA LYS A 262 -15.35 27.81 9.10
C LYS A 262 -15.05 28.94 10.08
N ARG A 263 -15.11 30.21 9.65
CA ARG A 263 -14.90 31.37 10.53
C ARG A 263 -15.96 31.46 11.62
N LYS A 264 -17.24 31.35 11.25
CA LYS A 264 -18.36 31.36 12.21
C LYS A 264 -18.22 30.25 13.26
N SER A 265 -17.87 29.04 12.81
CA SER A 265 -17.61 27.90 13.69
C SER A 265 -16.45 28.17 14.66
N LEU A 266 -15.34 28.71 14.17
CA LEU A 266 -14.16 29.00 15.00
C LEU A 266 -14.40 30.09 16.05
N GLU A 267 -15.16 31.14 15.71
CA GLU A 267 -15.54 32.21 16.64
C GLU A 267 -16.40 31.69 17.80
N LYS A 268 -17.28 30.72 17.51
CA LYS A 268 -18.12 30.09 18.53
C LYS A 268 -17.40 29.00 19.32
N TYR A 269 -16.64 28.16 18.62
CA TYR A 269 -15.93 27.00 19.15
C TYR A 269 -14.42 27.15 18.96
N HIS A 270 -13.78 27.80 19.93
CA HIS A 270 -12.37 28.10 19.91
C HIS A 270 -11.52 26.82 19.88
N ARG A 271 -10.52 26.77 19.00
CA ARG A 271 -9.56 25.64 18.88
C ARG A 271 -8.14 26.11 19.08
N LYS A 272 -7.40 25.42 19.95
CA LYS A 272 -6.00 25.76 20.22
C LYS A 272 -5.16 25.54 18.96
N GLY A 273 -4.22 26.45 18.70
CA GLY A 273 -3.34 26.39 17.53
C GLY A 273 -3.90 27.03 16.27
N LEU A 274 -5.11 27.59 16.32
CA LEU A 274 -5.72 28.32 15.21
C LEU A 274 -6.39 29.61 15.71
N SER A 275 -6.20 30.71 15.01
CA SER A 275 -6.96 31.95 15.20
C SER A 275 -7.71 32.35 13.93
N THR A 276 -8.65 33.28 14.06
CA THR A 276 -9.38 33.88 12.93
C THR A 276 -8.47 34.56 11.90
N ASP A 277 -7.27 34.97 12.29
CA ASP A 277 -6.29 35.63 11.42
C ASP A 277 -5.43 34.64 10.63
N THR A 278 -5.25 33.43 11.18
CA THR A 278 -4.50 32.34 10.53
C THR A 278 -5.39 31.37 9.76
N LEU A 279 -6.71 31.51 9.89
CA LEU A 279 -7.69 30.65 9.25
C LEU A 279 -7.62 30.77 7.72
N ASN A 280 -7.52 29.64 7.04
CA ASN A 280 -7.65 29.52 5.60
C ASN A 280 -8.65 28.42 5.23
N VAL A 281 -8.96 28.28 3.94
CA VAL A 281 -9.96 27.31 3.47
C VAL A 281 -9.55 25.86 3.75
N ASP A 282 -8.25 25.57 3.82
CA ASP A 282 -7.70 24.22 4.07
C ASP A 282 -7.53 23.90 5.56
N SER A 283 -7.81 24.87 6.44
CA SER A 283 -7.74 24.66 7.89
C SER A 283 -8.80 23.63 8.32
N PRO A 284 -8.44 22.61 9.13
CA PRO A 284 -9.35 21.54 9.51
C PRO A 284 -10.33 22.00 10.59
N VAL A 285 -11.27 22.89 10.21
CA VAL A 285 -12.29 23.44 11.09
C VAL A 285 -13.65 22.88 10.70
N PRO A 286 -14.38 22.24 11.63
CA PRO A 286 -15.73 21.75 11.40
C PRO A 286 -16.71 22.86 11.00
N PHE A 287 -17.56 22.58 10.03
CA PHE A 287 -18.63 23.46 9.57
C PHE A 287 -19.77 22.63 9.00
N SER A 288 -21.01 23.14 8.93
CA SER A 288 -22.14 22.34 8.43
C SER A 288 -22.25 22.36 6.90
N LEU A 289 -21.70 21.34 6.23
CA LEU A 289 -21.78 21.22 4.77
C LEU A 289 -23.23 21.09 4.27
N ASN A 290 -24.08 20.43 5.05
CA ASN A 290 -25.51 20.25 4.76
C ASN A 290 -26.27 21.58 4.72
N HIS A 291 -26.05 22.45 5.70
CA HIS A 291 -26.70 23.76 5.74
C HIS A 291 -26.10 24.69 4.68
N LEU A 292 -24.78 24.67 4.48
CA LEU A 292 -24.13 25.40 3.40
C LEU A 292 -24.71 25.01 2.03
N TRP A 293 -24.85 23.71 1.77
CA TRP A 293 -25.46 23.20 0.54
C TRP A 293 -26.89 23.72 0.37
N TYR A 294 -27.71 23.64 1.42
CA TYR A 294 -29.10 24.08 1.39
C TYR A 294 -29.23 25.59 1.12
N GLU A 295 -28.39 26.40 1.76
CA GLU A 295 -28.33 27.85 1.54
C GLU A 295 -27.93 28.18 0.10
N LEU A 296 -26.83 27.59 -0.38
CA LEU A 296 -26.38 27.76 -1.77
C LEU A 296 -27.45 27.29 -2.75
N TYR A 297 -28.12 26.17 -2.49
CA TYR A 297 -29.18 25.63 -3.34
C TYR A 297 -30.36 26.60 -3.41
N THR A 298 -30.78 27.12 -2.27
CA THR A 298 -31.88 28.07 -2.17
C THR A 298 -31.55 29.39 -2.85
N GLN A 299 -30.34 29.94 -2.66
CA GLN A 299 -29.91 31.18 -3.30
C GLN A 299 -29.67 31.03 -4.81
N THR A 300 -29.23 29.86 -5.28
CA THR A 300 -28.93 29.63 -6.70
C THR A 300 -30.18 29.26 -7.51
N LEU A 301 -31.01 28.35 -6.99
CA LEU A 301 -32.13 27.75 -7.73
C LEU A 301 -33.50 28.22 -7.26
N GLY A 302 -33.55 28.96 -6.16
CA GLY A 302 -34.79 29.52 -5.64
C GLY A 302 -35.43 30.49 -6.62
N LYS A 303 -36.76 30.52 -6.56
CA LYS A 303 -37.60 31.38 -7.39
C LYS A 303 -38.48 32.21 -6.48
N LEU A 304 -38.82 33.42 -6.88
CA LEU A 304 -39.56 34.35 -6.06
C LEU A 304 -40.95 34.59 -6.64
N TYR A 305 -41.93 34.81 -5.77
CA TYR A 305 -43.22 35.37 -6.19
C TYR A 305 -43.02 36.81 -6.67
N GLN A 306 -43.58 37.14 -7.84
CA GLN A 306 -43.45 38.48 -8.40
C GLN A 306 -44.40 39.48 -7.73
N ASP A 307 -45.62 39.04 -7.42
CA ASP A 307 -46.72 39.92 -6.99
C ASP A 307 -46.93 39.93 -5.47
N LYS A 308 -46.17 39.14 -4.70
CA LYS A 308 -46.28 39.10 -3.24
C LYS A 308 -45.30 40.07 -2.58
N GLU A 309 -45.77 40.74 -1.53
CA GLU A 309 -44.96 41.66 -0.72
C GLU A 309 -43.73 40.95 -0.15
N GLY A 310 -42.56 41.59 -0.22
CA GLY A 310 -41.27 40.99 0.16
C GLY A 310 -40.72 39.96 -0.84
N LYS A 311 -41.44 39.67 -1.94
CA LYS A 311 -41.06 38.68 -2.97
C LYS A 311 -40.53 37.37 -2.37
N PRO A 312 -41.29 36.69 -1.50
CA PRO A 312 -40.83 35.46 -0.84
C PRO A 312 -40.56 34.33 -1.84
N LEU A 313 -39.80 33.34 -1.39
CA LEU A 313 -39.51 32.13 -2.17
C LEU A 313 -40.82 31.38 -2.51
N ALA A 314 -40.95 31.00 -3.77
CA ALA A 314 -42.11 30.32 -4.34
C ALA A 314 -41.92 28.81 -4.30
N TYR A 315 -42.15 28.21 -3.14
CA TYR A 315 -42.13 26.76 -2.96
C TYR A 315 -43.33 26.07 -3.63
N GLU A 316 -43.09 24.87 -4.14
CA GLU A 316 -44.15 23.95 -4.55
C GLU A 316 -44.85 23.37 -3.30
N LEU A 317 -46.11 22.97 -3.45
CA LEU A 317 -46.91 22.43 -2.36
C LEU A 317 -46.97 20.91 -2.47
N ASP A 318 -46.93 20.23 -1.33
CA ASP A 318 -47.19 18.78 -1.26
C ASP A 318 -48.69 18.48 -1.42
N LYS A 319 -49.06 17.20 -1.33
CA LYS A 319 -50.46 16.74 -1.43
C LYS A 319 -51.36 17.26 -0.30
N GLU A 320 -50.77 17.72 0.79
CA GLU A 320 -51.44 18.21 2.00
C GLU A 320 -51.53 19.74 2.01
N GLY A 321 -50.90 20.41 1.03
CA GLY A 321 -50.90 21.87 0.88
C GLY A 321 -49.74 22.57 1.61
N ASN A 322 -48.76 21.84 2.13
CA ASN A 322 -47.59 22.41 2.80
C ASN A 322 -46.47 22.73 1.81
N GLU A 323 -45.70 23.78 2.07
CA GLU A 323 -44.54 24.15 1.25
C GLU A 323 -43.43 23.09 1.34
N ILE A 324 -42.97 22.60 0.18
CA ILE A 324 -41.88 21.63 0.07
C ILE A 324 -40.54 22.37 0.22
N LYS A 325 -40.19 22.71 1.46
CA LYS A 325 -38.93 23.38 1.80
C LYS A 325 -37.73 22.44 1.78
N GLY A 326 -37.93 21.13 1.78
CA GLY A 326 -36.84 20.16 1.92
C GLY A 326 -36.30 20.10 3.35
N ASP A 327 -35.14 19.48 3.51
CA ASP A 327 -34.49 19.24 4.79
C ASP A 327 -32.96 19.25 4.62
N PRO A 328 -32.24 20.24 5.15
CA PRO A 328 -30.79 20.31 5.04
C PRO A 328 -30.10 19.09 5.68
N VAL A 329 -30.55 18.64 6.85
CA VAL A 329 -29.90 17.56 7.62
C VAL A 329 -29.94 16.24 6.85
N ASN A 330 -31.08 15.96 6.23
CA ASN A 330 -31.26 14.77 5.40
C ASN A 330 -30.85 14.97 3.93
N GLY A 331 -30.34 16.15 3.56
CA GLY A 331 -29.93 16.46 2.19
C GLY A 331 -31.11 16.49 1.19
N LEU A 332 -32.34 16.75 1.65
CA LEU A 332 -33.53 16.86 0.81
C LEU A 332 -33.64 18.30 0.27
N PRO A 333 -33.71 18.50 -1.06
CA PRO A 333 -33.71 19.85 -1.63
C PRO A 333 -35.09 20.50 -1.53
N PRO A 334 -35.16 21.83 -1.41
CA PRO A 334 -36.40 22.56 -1.64
C PRO A 334 -36.89 22.37 -3.08
N ILE A 335 -38.20 22.33 -3.27
CA ILE A 335 -38.83 22.30 -4.59
C ILE A 335 -39.53 23.63 -4.84
N PHE A 336 -39.19 24.30 -5.93
CA PHE A 336 -39.72 25.61 -6.30
C PHE A 336 -40.68 25.52 -7.48
N LYS A 337 -41.77 26.30 -7.43
CA LYS A 337 -42.77 26.41 -8.49
C LYS A 337 -42.13 26.67 -9.86
N LYS A 338 -42.78 26.21 -10.93
CA LYS A 338 -42.32 26.52 -12.30
C LYS A 338 -42.43 28.03 -12.55
N ILE A 339 -41.56 28.55 -13.42
CA ILE A 339 -41.61 29.95 -13.82
C ILE A 339 -42.91 30.20 -14.54
N ASN A 340 -43.58 31.27 -14.14
CA ASN A 340 -44.81 31.71 -14.76
C ASN A 340 -44.80 33.22 -14.87
N SER A 341 -44.81 33.71 -16.10
CA SER A 341 -44.88 35.14 -16.40
C SER A 341 -46.32 35.63 -16.57
N ASN A 342 -47.30 34.72 -16.66
CA ASN A 342 -48.69 35.02 -16.98
C ASN A 342 -49.60 34.80 -15.76
N GLY A 343 -50.02 35.91 -15.14
CA GLY A 343 -50.89 35.89 -13.95
C GLY A 343 -52.29 35.33 -14.17
N ALA A 344 -52.71 35.13 -15.43
CA ALA A 344 -54.01 34.51 -15.74
C ALA A 344 -54.07 33.01 -15.39
N ASN A 345 -52.91 32.33 -15.35
CA ASN A 345 -52.81 30.88 -15.10
C ASN A 345 -52.09 30.56 -13.78
N GLY A 346 -52.35 31.34 -12.73
CA GLY A 346 -51.81 31.15 -11.39
C GLY A 346 -50.73 32.17 -11.01
N ASP A 347 -50.04 31.91 -9.89
CA ASP A 347 -49.04 32.82 -9.33
C ASP A 347 -47.92 33.15 -10.33
N ARG A 348 -47.53 34.43 -10.41
CA ARG A 348 -46.36 34.84 -11.19
C ARG A 348 -45.08 34.56 -10.42
N VAL A 349 -44.15 33.84 -11.05
CA VAL A 349 -42.91 33.33 -10.43
C VAL A 349 -41.74 33.60 -11.36
N GLN A 350 -40.67 34.17 -10.81
CA GLN A 350 -39.45 34.54 -11.55
C GLN A 350 -38.19 33.99 -10.87
N TYR A 351 -37.07 33.96 -11.60
CA TYR A 351 -35.76 33.69 -11.02
C TYR A 351 -35.36 34.76 -10.00
N GLN A 352 -34.45 34.41 -9.09
CA GLN A 352 -33.75 35.39 -8.27
C GLN A 352 -32.88 36.30 -9.14
N ASN A 353 -32.77 37.58 -8.73
CA ASN A 353 -31.98 38.58 -9.47
C ASN A 353 -30.48 38.33 -9.33
N GLU A 354 -30.04 37.82 -8.18
CA GLU A 354 -28.63 37.55 -7.88
C GLU A 354 -28.49 36.07 -7.50
N SER A 355 -27.74 35.34 -8.32
CA SER A 355 -27.39 33.94 -8.05
C SER A 355 -25.90 33.85 -7.71
N PRO A 356 -25.53 33.21 -6.59
CA PRO A 356 -24.13 33.07 -6.21
C PRO A 356 -23.39 32.19 -7.22
N LEU A 357 -24.01 31.08 -7.64
CA LEU A 357 -23.45 30.17 -8.64
C LEU A 357 -24.10 30.35 -10.01
N THR A 358 -23.38 29.96 -11.05
CA THR A 358 -23.81 30.12 -12.44
C THR A 358 -24.89 29.11 -12.82
N ASN A 359 -24.83 27.90 -12.27
CA ASN A 359 -25.87 26.87 -12.40
C ASN A 359 -25.93 25.99 -11.14
N GLY A 360 -26.93 25.10 -11.09
CA GLY A 360 -27.15 24.20 -9.95
C GLY A 360 -26.49 22.82 -10.06
N GLN A 361 -25.68 22.53 -11.08
CA GLN A 361 -25.17 21.18 -11.35
C GLN A 361 -24.34 20.64 -10.18
N GLN A 362 -23.44 21.47 -9.64
CA GLN A 362 -22.60 21.14 -8.49
C GLN A 362 -23.44 20.91 -7.23
N LEU A 363 -24.52 21.67 -7.07
CA LEU A 363 -25.43 21.54 -5.92
C LEU A 363 -26.29 20.28 -6.02
N HIS A 364 -26.72 19.90 -7.22
CA HIS A 364 -27.39 18.62 -7.45
C HIS A 364 -26.45 17.44 -7.18
N SER A 365 -25.19 17.55 -7.63
CA SER A 365 -24.13 16.58 -7.34
C SER A 365 -23.93 16.40 -5.84
N LEU A 366 -23.65 17.48 -5.11
CA LEU A 366 -23.48 17.43 -3.65
C LEU A 366 -24.74 16.89 -2.96
N GLY A 367 -25.90 17.44 -3.27
CA GLY A 367 -27.17 17.02 -2.67
C GLY A 367 -27.47 15.53 -2.88
N SER A 368 -27.10 14.97 -4.05
CA SER A 368 -27.23 13.53 -4.28
C SER A 368 -26.31 12.71 -3.37
N LYS A 369 -25.06 13.13 -3.18
CA LYS A 369 -24.07 12.42 -2.37
C LYS A 369 -24.38 12.49 -0.87
N LEU A 370 -24.92 13.61 -0.38
CA LEU A 370 -25.39 13.76 1.01
C LEU A 370 -26.50 12.77 1.41
N ARG A 371 -27.20 12.19 0.43
CA ARG A 371 -28.29 11.22 0.64
C ARG A 371 -27.87 9.76 0.46
N ILE A 372 -26.71 9.49 -0.14
CA ILE A 372 -26.27 8.14 -0.47
C ILE A 372 -25.49 7.58 0.73
N PRO A 373 -25.97 6.50 1.40
CA PRO A 373 -25.34 5.98 2.62
C PRO A 373 -23.87 5.62 2.47
N ARG A 374 -23.45 5.22 1.27
CA ARG A 374 -22.04 4.89 0.98
C ARG A 374 -21.07 6.05 1.16
N PHE A 375 -21.54 7.30 1.19
CA PHE A 375 -20.70 8.48 1.50
C PHE A 375 -20.84 8.97 2.94
N ASP A 376 -21.64 8.30 3.78
CA ASP A 376 -21.85 8.73 5.17
C ASP A 376 -20.56 8.70 5.98
N PHE A 377 -19.61 7.81 5.64
CA PHE A 377 -18.27 7.81 6.25
C PHE A 377 -17.52 9.15 6.09
N ILE A 378 -17.91 9.97 5.09
CA ILE A 378 -17.37 11.31 4.86
C ILE A 378 -18.31 12.40 5.35
N PHE A 379 -19.58 12.34 4.92
CA PHE A 379 -20.54 13.43 5.10
C PHE A 379 -21.34 13.34 6.41
N LYS A 380 -21.47 12.14 7.00
CA LYS A 380 -22.15 11.90 8.28
C LYS A 380 -21.30 11.00 9.20
N PRO A 381 -20.06 11.39 9.54
CA PRO A 381 -19.13 10.57 10.29
C PRO A 381 -19.48 10.46 11.79
N THR A 382 -20.70 10.06 12.14
CA THR A 382 -21.19 9.88 13.53
C THR A 382 -20.86 11.08 14.42
N ASP A 383 -20.12 10.89 15.51
CA ASP A 383 -19.74 11.90 16.51
C ASP A 383 -18.86 13.05 15.94
N LEU A 384 -18.32 12.87 14.74
CA LEU A 384 -17.51 13.88 14.02
C LEU A 384 -18.37 14.74 13.07
N THR A 385 -19.68 14.46 12.99
CA THR A 385 -20.61 15.20 12.12
C THR A 385 -20.88 16.57 12.71
N PRO A 386 -20.58 17.66 12.00
CA PRO A 386 -20.84 18.99 12.53
C PRO A 386 -22.34 19.29 12.62
N LYS A 387 -22.77 19.80 13.77
CA LYS A 387 -24.11 20.40 13.95
C LYS A 387 -24.23 21.67 13.10
N HIS A 388 -25.42 22.28 13.07
CA HIS A 388 -25.72 23.43 12.19
C HIS A 388 -24.74 24.61 12.35
N ASP A 389 -24.15 24.77 13.53
CA ASP A 389 -23.24 25.84 13.93
C ASP A 389 -21.76 25.42 13.93
N GLY A 390 -21.45 24.20 13.48
CA GLY A 390 -20.09 23.68 13.43
C GLY A 390 -19.59 23.00 14.72
N GLU A 391 -20.46 22.80 15.73
CA GLU A 391 -20.09 21.97 16.88
C GLU A 391 -19.92 20.50 16.48
N VAL A 392 -18.93 19.82 17.06
CA VAL A 392 -18.71 18.38 16.91
C VAL A 392 -18.55 17.75 18.29
N ASP A 393 -18.98 16.51 18.46
CA ASP A 393 -18.88 15.80 19.75
C ASP A 393 -17.46 15.21 19.94
N LYS A 394 -16.76 14.89 18.84
CA LYS A 394 -15.34 14.49 18.81
C LYS A 394 -14.58 15.27 17.73
N ASP A 395 -13.25 15.33 17.83
CA ASP A 395 -12.37 16.02 16.87
C ASP A 395 -11.32 15.04 16.28
N LEU A 396 -10.37 15.53 15.46
CA LEU A 396 -9.39 14.71 14.74
C LEU A 396 -8.41 13.95 15.64
N ASP A 397 -8.24 14.38 16.88
CA ASP A 397 -7.37 13.72 17.84
C ASP A 397 -7.84 12.29 18.15
N GLU A 398 -9.16 12.06 18.25
CA GLU A 398 -9.71 10.72 18.43
C GLU A 398 -9.50 9.82 17.19
N LEU A 399 -9.60 10.37 15.98
CA LEU A 399 -9.28 9.64 14.75
C LEU A 399 -7.80 9.25 14.70
N LEU A 400 -6.89 10.20 14.93
CA LEU A 400 -5.46 9.96 14.90
C LEU A 400 -5.04 9.00 16.02
N LYS A 401 -5.64 9.10 17.20
CA LYS A 401 -5.44 8.15 18.29
C LYS A 401 -5.88 6.74 17.87
N GLY A 402 -7.02 6.61 17.20
CA GLY A 402 -7.48 5.33 16.63
C GLY A 402 -6.53 4.75 15.59
N TRP A 403 -5.99 5.59 14.70
CA TRP A 403 -5.17 5.12 13.58
C TRP A 403 -3.71 4.85 13.95
N ILE A 404 -3.08 5.77 14.69
CA ILE A 404 -1.62 5.77 14.94
C ILE A 404 -1.25 5.81 16.43
N GLY A 405 -2.24 5.86 17.33
CA GLY A 405 -2.08 5.82 18.78
C GLY A 405 -2.69 4.58 19.43
N SER A 406 -3.04 3.57 18.63
CA SER A 406 -3.80 2.40 19.05
C SER A 406 -3.01 1.48 20.00
N ASP A 407 -3.74 0.64 20.73
CA ASP A 407 -3.21 -0.40 21.63
C ASP A 407 -2.53 -1.55 20.89
N LYS A 408 -2.92 -1.76 19.63
CA LYS A 408 -2.34 -2.78 18.74
C LYS A 408 -1.27 -2.20 17.83
N PRO A 409 -0.24 -2.99 17.46
CA PRO A 409 0.86 -2.52 16.62
C PRO A 409 0.44 -2.22 15.17
N ILE A 410 -0.67 -2.82 14.71
CA ILE A 410 -1.17 -2.66 13.35
C ILE A 410 -2.55 -1.99 13.37
N THR A 411 -2.75 -1.05 12.47
CA THR A 411 -4.07 -0.54 12.10
C THR A 411 -4.29 -0.84 10.62
N ILE A 412 -5.42 -1.42 10.27
CA ILE A 412 -5.83 -1.67 8.88
C ILE A 412 -6.96 -0.72 8.54
N LEU A 413 -6.76 0.09 7.51
CA LEU A 413 -7.82 0.85 6.84
C LEU A 413 -8.25 0.01 5.63
N ASP A 414 -9.33 -0.73 5.79
CA ASP A 414 -9.96 -1.50 4.71
C ASP A 414 -10.83 -0.57 3.87
N LEU A 415 -10.37 -0.37 2.64
CA LEU A 415 -10.93 0.53 1.64
C LEU A 415 -11.77 -0.22 0.58
N SER A 416 -11.99 -1.53 0.74
CA SER A 416 -12.79 -2.33 -0.20
C SER A 416 -14.23 -1.82 -0.38
N GLY A 417 -14.78 -1.19 0.67
CA GLY A 417 -16.11 -0.54 0.63
C GLY A 417 -16.12 0.85 -0.03
N VAL A 418 -14.97 1.51 -0.19
CA VAL A 418 -14.88 2.88 -0.70
C VAL A 418 -15.29 2.92 -2.18
N PRO A 419 -16.10 3.92 -2.63
CA PRO A 419 -16.41 4.07 -4.04
C PRO A 419 -15.14 4.25 -4.89
N ILE A 420 -15.01 3.42 -5.93
CA ILE A 420 -13.83 3.42 -6.81
C ILE A 420 -13.57 4.79 -7.46
N THR A 421 -14.63 5.57 -7.68
CA THR A 421 -14.56 6.92 -8.27
C THR A 421 -13.86 7.95 -7.39
N ILE A 422 -13.79 7.72 -6.07
CA ILE A 422 -13.11 8.61 -5.12
C ILE A 422 -11.95 7.92 -4.37
N LEU A 423 -11.72 6.64 -4.62
CA LEU A 423 -10.73 5.83 -3.89
C LEU A 423 -9.34 6.47 -3.87
N ASN A 424 -8.84 6.93 -5.03
CA ASN A 424 -7.55 7.61 -5.12
C ASN A 424 -7.51 8.88 -4.25
N THR A 425 -8.56 9.70 -4.33
CA THR A 425 -8.69 10.91 -3.51
C THR A 425 -8.68 10.59 -2.02
N ILE A 426 -9.42 9.57 -1.59
CA ILE A 426 -9.50 9.16 -0.18
C ILE A 426 -8.16 8.65 0.33
N ILE A 427 -7.44 7.82 -0.45
CA ILE A 427 -6.09 7.39 -0.09
C ILE A 427 -5.17 8.60 0.08
N GLY A 428 -5.20 9.55 -0.86
CA GLY A 428 -4.43 10.79 -0.79
C GLY A 428 -4.73 11.61 0.47
N VAL A 429 -6.01 11.81 0.78
CA VAL A 429 -6.48 12.55 1.97
C VAL A 429 -5.98 11.88 3.24
N LEU A 430 -6.18 10.57 3.38
CA LEU A 430 -5.76 9.81 4.56
C LEU A 430 -4.25 9.92 4.77
N LEU A 431 -3.46 9.69 3.72
CA LEU A 431 -2.00 9.83 3.76
C LEU A 431 -1.56 11.26 4.11
N ARG A 432 -2.23 12.28 3.55
CA ARG A 432 -1.94 13.69 3.82
C ARG A 432 -2.20 14.03 5.28
N ILE A 433 -3.36 13.65 5.83
CA ILE A 433 -3.70 13.88 7.24
C ILE A 433 -2.64 13.27 8.16
N ILE A 434 -2.21 12.03 7.87
CA ILE A 434 -1.19 11.35 8.68
C ILE A 434 0.18 12.03 8.52
N TYR A 435 0.58 12.34 7.30
CA TYR A 435 1.87 12.97 7.02
C TYR A 435 1.95 14.36 7.67
N ASP A 436 0.96 15.22 7.45
CA ASP A 436 0.93 16.58 8.01
C ASP A 436 0.87 16.52 9.55
N GLY A 437 0.04 15.62 10.10
CA GLY A 437 -0.04 15.40 11.54
C GLY A 437 1.31 15.01 12.16
N LEU A 438 2.03 14.05 11.55
CA LEU A 438 3.36 13.63 12.02
C LEU A 438 4.46 14.64 11.75
N PHE A 439 4.36 15.41 10.65
CA PHE A 439 5.29 16.47 10.31
C PHE A 439 5.28 17.58 11.37
N TRP A 440 4.09 18.04 11.77
CA TRP A 440 3.94 19.09 12.77
C TRP A 440 4.16 18.59 14.20
N SER A 441 3.79 17.34 14.51
CA SER A 441 4.01 16.72 15.83
C SER A 441 5.39 16.10 16.02
N ARG A 442 6.35 16.32 15.10
CA ARG A 442 7.68 15.67 15.08
C ARG A 442 8.54 15.80 16.34
N ASN A 443 8.23 16.74 17.23
CA ASN A 443 8.94 16.98 18.49
C ASN A 443 8.17 16.45 19.71
N LEU A 444 7.02 15.80 19.51
CA LEU A 444 6.20 15.18 20.54
C LEU A 444 6.49 13.68 20.60
N SER A 445 6.17 13.04 21.73
CA SER A 445 6.36 11.59 21.92
C SER A 445 5.50 10.74 20.98
N GLN A 446 4.40 11.29 20.47
CA GLN A 446 3.53 10.66 19.47
C GLN A 446 4.04 10.84 18.03
N GLY A 447 4.98 11.77 17.83
CA GLY A 447 5.55 12.12 16.54
C GLY A 447 6.38 11.00 15.94
N GLY A 448 6.59 11.05 14.62
CA GLY A 448 7.23 9.97 13.88
C GLY A 448 8.71 9.74 14.22
N LYS A 449 9.42 10.74 14.75
CA LYS A 449 10.83 10.58 15.18
C LYS A 449 10.98 9.67 16.40
N GLU A 450 10.11 9.84 17.39
CA GLU A 450 10.09 9.03 18.61
C GLU A 450 9.40 7.68 18.37
N ARG A 451 8.37 7.67 17.51
CA ARG A 451 7.63 6.45 17.15
C ARG A 451 7.56 6.33 15.62
N PRO A 452 8.52 5.69 14.95
CA PRO A 452 8.47 5.53 13.50
C PRO A 452 7.16 4.86 13.03
N LEU A 453 6.62 5.32 11.90
CA LEU A 453 5.41 4.78 11.28
C LEU A 453 5.80 4.07 9.98
N LEU A 454 5.34 2.83 9.81
CA LEU A 454 5.35 2.15 8.51
C LEU A 454 3.97 2.27 7.85
N LEU A 455 3.91 2.94 6.71
CA LEU A 455 2.73 3.01 5.85
C LEU A 455 2.80 1.89 4.80
N LEU A 456 1.94 0.89 4.91
CA LEU A 456 1.82 -0.15 3.90
C LEU A 456 0.73 0.20 2.89
N MET A 457 1.08 0.15 1.63
CA MET A 457 0.27 0.64 0.52
C MET A 457 0.01 -0.52 -0.43
N GLU A 458 -1.14 -1.17 -0.26
CA GLU A 458 -1.53 -2.32 -1.09
C GLU A 458 -1.91 -1.87 -2.50
N GLU A 459 -1.70 -2.75 -3.49
CA GLU A 459 -2.11 -2.59 -4.89
C GLU A 459 -1.77 -1.21 -5.47
N ALA A 460 -0.57 -0.73 -5.14
CA ALA A 460 -0.17 0.67 -5.31
C ALA A 460 -0.17 1.17 -6.76
N HIS A 461 -0.10 0.27 -7.75
CA HIS A 461 -0.23 0.63 -9.18
C HIS A 461 -1.60 1.23 -9.53
N ASN A 462 -2.65 0.93 -8.75
CA ASN A 462 -3.99 1.47 -8.99
C ASN A 462 -4.08 2.99 -8.76
N TYR A 463 -3.19 3.58 -7.97
CA TYR A 463 -3.29 4.99 -7.55
C TYR A 463 -1.95 5.76 -7.47
N LEU A 464 -0.80 5.11 -7.65
CA LEU A 464 0.53 5.75 -7.70
C LEU A 464 1.11 5.80 -9.12
N ASN A 465 0.24 5.96 -10.11
CA ASN A 465 0.61 6.06 -11.52
C ASN A 465 1.04 7.50 -11.89
N SER A 466 0.50 8.09 -12.97
CA SER A 466 0.88 9.41 -13.48
C SER A 466 0.14 10.58 -12.83
N GLU A 467 -1.07 10.40 -12.30
CA GLU A 467 -1.91 11.50 -11.80
C GLU A 467 -2.70 11.12 -10.53
N GLY A 468 -3.07 12.12 -9.71
CA GLY A 468 -3.91 11.95 -8.52
C GLY A 468 -3.31 12.50 -7.23
N SER A 469 -4.15 12.71 -6.22
CA SER A 469 -3.74 13.25 -4.93
C SER A 469 -2.87 12.26 -4.12
N ALA A 470 -3.09 10.95 -4.27
CA ALA A 470 -2.24 9.95 -3.63
C ALA A 470 -0.80 9.99 -4.16
N LEU A 471 -0.61 10.22 -5.45
CA LEU A 471 0.72 10.31 -6.06
C LEU A 471 1.55 11.45 -5.46
N SER A 472 0.97 12.65 -5.36
CA SER A 472 1.69 13.85 -4.91
C SER A 472 2.16 13.72 -3.46
N ILE A 473 1.29 13.23 -2.57
CA ILE A 473 1.64 13.02 -1.17
C ILE A 473 2.66 11.90 -0.99
N VAL A 474 2.55 10.79 -1.73
CA VAL A 474 3.53 9.69 -1.64
C VAL A 474 4.88 10.12 -2.17
N GLN A 475 4.95 10.89 -3.26
CA GLN A 475 6.21 11.46 -3.72
C GLN A 475 6.87 12.35 -2.66
N LYS A 476 6.08 13.11 -1.89
CA LYS A 476 6.58 13.89 -0.75
C LYS A 476 7.07 12.98 0.38
N ILE A 477 6.31 11.93 0.72
CA ILE A 477 6.67 10.95 1.75
C ILE A 477 7.98 10.22 1.39
N VAL A 478 8.16 9.73 0.17
CA VAL A 478 9.39 9.00 -0.19
C VAL A 478 10.62 9.90 -0.28
N LYS A 479 10.45 11.20 -0.58
CA LYS A 479 11.55 12.17 -0.62
C LYS A 479 11.94 12.69 0.76
N GLU A 480 10.98 12.85 1.67
CA GLU A 480 11.20 13.57 2.93
C GLU A 480 10.82 12.80 4.19
N GLY A 481 9.98 11.77 4.09
CA GLY A 481 9.41 11.00 5.19
C GLY A 481 10.44 10.41 6.13
N ARG A 482 11.61 10.01 5.60
CA ARG A 482 12.78 9.56 6.38
C ARG A 482 13.16 10.54 7.50
N LYS A 483 13.09 11.86 7.26
CA LYS A 483 13.45 12.90 8.25
C LYS A 483 12.43 13.01 9.40
N TYR A 484 11.22 12.51 9.16
CA TYR A 484 10.08 12.57 10.09
C TYR A 484 9.73 11.19 10.66
N GLY A 485 10.53 10.15 10.37
CA GLY A 485 10.26 8.78 10.82
C GLY A 485 9.06 8.13 10.15
N ILE A 486 8.73 8.52 8.92
CA ILE A 486 7.64 7.95 8.13
C ILE A 486 8.25 7.11 7.00
N GLY A 487 8.08 5.80 7.11
CA GLY A 487 8.47 4.81 6.11
C GLY A 487 7.28 4.35 5.28
N THR A 488 7.54 3.85 4.08
CA THR A 488 6.51 3.25 3.22
C THR A 488 6.91 1.84 2.80
N MET A 489 5.92 0.96 2.65
CA MET A 489 6.05 -0.34 1.99
C MET A 489 5.04 -0.38 0.84
N ILE A 490 5.56 -0.27 -0.39
CA ILE A 490 4.76 -0.27 -1.61
C ILE A 490 4.54 -1.71 -2.07
N VAL A 491 3.29 -2.15 -2.17
CA VAL A 491 2.97 -3.52 -2.61
C VAL A 491 2.29 -3.45 -3.97
N SER A 492 2.81 -4.17 -4.96
CA SER A 492 2.25 -4.16 -6.31
C SER A 492 2.64 -5.35 -7.18
N GLN A 493 1.75 -5.76 -8.07
CA GLN A 493 1.98 -6.75 -9.14
C GLN A 493 2.51 -6.15 -10.44
N ARG A 494 2.36 -4.85 -10.63
CA ARG A 494 2.83 -4.10 -11.81
C ARG A 494 3.79 -2.99 -11.38
N PRO A 495 5.06 -3.30 -11.03
CA PRO A 495 6.03 -2.25 -10.73
C PRO A 495 6.21 -1.26 -11.90
N SER A 496 6.02 -1.67 -13.16
CA SER A 496 6.13 -0.73 -14.29
C SER A 496 5.04 0.36 -14.32
N GLU A 497 3.92 0.16 -13.62
CA GLU A 497 2.80 1.10 -13.56
C GLU A 497 2.90 2.08 -12.38
N ILE A 498 3.89 1.88 -11.50
CA ILE A 498 4.18 2.82 -10.41
C ILE A 498 5.13 3.90 -10.93
N ASN A 499 4.91 5.14 -10.49
CA ASN A 499 5.80 6.26 -10.78
C ASN A 499 7.27 5.92 -10.45
N SER A 500 8.17 6.11 -11.42
CA SER A 500 9.60 5.78 -11.29
C SER A 500 10.31 6.54 -10.17
N THR A 501 9.83 7.75 -9.81
CA THR A 501 10.35 8.51 -8.68
C THR A 501 10.04 7.81 -7.37
N ILE A 502 8.91 7.12 -7.25
CA ILE A 502 8.54 6.40 -6.01
C ILE A 502 9.40 5.14 -5.87
N LEU A 503 9.49 4.34 -6.94
CA LEU A 503 10.27 3.11 -6.90
C LEU A 503 11.77 3.36 -6.73
N SER A 504 12.35 4.38 -7.37
CA SER A 504 13.78 4.70 -7.20
C SER A 504 14.15 5.19 -5.80
N GLN A 505 13.17 5.60 -4.99
CA GLN A 505 13.38 5.97 -3.58
C GLN A 505 13.17 4.78 -2.62
N CYS A 506 12.71 3.63 -3.11
CA CYS A 506 12.61 2.42 -2.31
C CYS A 506 14.01 1.82 -2.10
N GLY A 507 14.51 1.89 -0.88
CA GLY A 507 15.84 1.37 -0.54
C GLY A 507 15.89 -0.16 -0.44
N THR A 508 14.76 -0.85 -0.31
CA THR A 508 14.70 -2.32 -0.20
C THR A 508 13.60 -2.91 -1.06
N PHE A 509 13.88 -4.00 -1.77
CA PHE A 509 12.91 -4.71 -2.59
C PHE A 509 12.79 -6.17 -2.16
N PHE A 510 11.56 -6.64 -1.97
CA PHE A 510 11.20 -8.05 -1.90
C PHE A 510 10.59 -8.42 -3.25
N ALA A 511 11.43 -8.92 -4.16
CA ALA A 511 11.01 -9.26 -5.51
C ALA A 511 10.68 -10.76 -5.59
N LEU A 512 9.39 -11.06 -5.61
CA LEU A 512 8.85 -12.40 -5.89
C LEU A 512 8.80 -12.64 -7.40
N ARG A 513 8.15 -13.74 -7.81
CA ARG A 513 8.05 -14.12 -9.22
C ARG A 513 7.51 -12.97 -10.10
N LEU A 514 8.27 -12.57 -11.12
CA LEU A 514 7.90 -11.53 -12.10
C LEU A 514 8.14 -12.03 -13.54
N SER A 515 7.05 -12.32 -14.25
CA SER A 515 7.10 -12.91 -15.60
C SER A 515 7.27 -11.87 -16.73
N ASN A 516 6.84 -10.62 -16.54
CA ASN A 516 6.95 -9.56 -17.53
C ASN A 516 8.37 -8.94 -17.53
N SER A 517 8.98 -8.80 -18.71
CA SER A 517 10.32 -8.20 -18.86
C SER A 517 10.37 -6.73 -18.51
N THR A 518 9.31 -5.96 -18.79
CA THR A 518 9.22 -4.54 -18.44
C THR A 518 9.23 -4.39 -16.92
N ASP A 519 8.39 -5.15 -16.22
CA ASP A 519 8.35 -5.17 -14.75
C ASP A 519 9.73 -5.50 -14.14
N ARG A 520 10.42 -6.52 -14.68
CA ARG A 520 11.79 -6.86 -14.24
C ARG A 520 12.80 -5.76 -14.54
N GLY A 521 12.69 -5.11 -15.70
CA GLY A 521 13.56 -4.00 -16.09
C GLY A 521 13.45 -2.82 -15.13
N HIS A 522 12.22 -2.47 -14.72
CA HIS A 522 11.98 -1.41 -13.74
C HIS A 522 12.56 -1.72 -12.35
N ILE A 523 12.48 -2.97 -11.89
CA ILE A 523 13.14 -3.36 -10.63
C ILE A 523 14.66 -3.30 -10.77
N THR A 524 15.19 -3.78 -11.89
CA THR A 524 16.64 -3.77 -12.15
C THR A 524 17.20 -2.35 -12.20
N SER A 525 16.45 -1.38 -12.74
CA SER A 525 16.88 0.02 -12.79
C SER A 525 16.67 0.78 -11.48
N ALA A 526 15.72 0.36 -10.63
CA ALA A 526 15.45 1.00 -9.34
C ALA A 526 16.42 0.55 -8.24
N VAL A 527 16.99 -0.65 -8.35
CA VAL A 527 17.89 -1.21 -7.35
C VAL A 527 19.31 -0.65 -7.52
N SER A 528 19.92 -0.21 -6.41
CA SER A 528 21.31 0.30 -6.38
C SER A 528 22.38 -0.75 -6.67
N ASP A 529 22.01 -2.02 -6.60
CA ASP A 529 22.91 -3.16 -6.71
C ASP A 529 23.00 -3.57 -8.18
N ASN A 530 24.20 -3.52 -8.78
CA ASN A 530 24.43 -3.96 -10.16
C ASN A 530 24.39 -5.50 -10.24
N LEU A 531 23.18 -6.08 -10.18
CA LEU A 531 22.90 -7.51 -10.07
C LEU A 531 21.86 -7.96 -11.10
N GLU A 532 22.02 -7.55 -12.37
CA GLU A 532 21.16 -7.98 -13.48
C GLU A 532 21.00 -9.52 -13.54
N GLY A 533 22.05 -10.26 -13.17
CA GLY A 533 22.01 -11.72 -13.11
C GLY A 533 20.99 -12.28 -12.10
N LEU A 534 20.77 -11.63 -10.95
CA LEU A 534 19.76 -12.08 -9.98
C LEU A 534 18.35 -11.74 -10.45
N THR A 535 18.13 -10.56 -11.00
CA THR A 535 16.79 -10.17 -11.49
C THR A 535 16.33 -11.04 -12.67
N SER A 536 17.28 -11.62 -13.42
CA SER A 536 16.99 -12.62 -14.45
C SER A 536 16.30 -13.90 -13.93
N MET A 537 16.42 -14.21 -12.63
CA MET A 537 15.76 -15.38 -12.01
C MET A 537 14.32 -15.15 -11.63
N LEU A 538 13.87 -13.89 -11.55
CA LEU A 538 12.52 -13.57 -11.11
C LEU A 538 11.42 -14.36 -11.84
N PRO A 539 11.50 -14.71 -13.14
CA PRO A 539 10.45 -15.50 -13.80
C PRO A 539 10.30 -16.93 -13.28
N ILE A 540 11.38 -17.53 -12.76
CA ILE A 540 11.44 -18.95 -12.40
C ILE A 540 11.36 -19.22 -10.90
N LEU A 541 11.21 -18.17 -10.08
CA LEU A 541 11.03 -18.31 -8.63
C LEU A 541 9.78 -19.13 -8.31
N LYS A 542 9.87 -19.97 -7.28
CA LYS A 542 8.71 -20.70 -6.76
C LYS A 542 7.79 -19.76 -5.97
N THR A 543 6.52 -20.13 -5.82
CA THR A 543 5.62 -19.42 -4.91
C THR A 543 6.20 -19.42 -3.49
N GLY A 544 6.25 -18.25 -2.86
CA GLY A 544 6.86 -18.06 -1.54
C GLY A 544 8.40 -17.89 -1.56
N GLU A 545 9.05 -17.97 -2.71
CA GLU A 545 10.43 -17.50 -2.87
C GLU A 545 10.45 -16.01 -3.24
N ALA A 546 11.43 -15.29 -2.69
CA ALA A 546 11.72 -13.90 -3.02
C ALA A 546 13.23 -13.68 -3.18
N ILE A 547 13.60 -12.76 -4.06
CA ILE A 547 14.93 -12.15 -4.06
C ILE A 547 14.81 -10.83 -3.29
N ILE A 548 15.60 -10.70 -2.24
CA ILE A 548 15.62 -9.51 -1.39
C ILE A 548 16.85 -8.69 -1.74
N LEU A 549 16.64 -7.43 -2.12
CA LEU A 549 17.65 -6.52 -2.63
C LEU A 549 17.65 -5.21 -1.83
N GLY A 550 18.78 -4.50 -1.85
CA GLY A 550 18.88 -3.15 -1.30
C GLY A 550 19.40 -3.08 0.14
N GLU A 551 19.08 -1.99 0.82
CA GLU A 551 19.83 -1.51 1.97
C GLU A 551 19.54 -2.24 3.27
N ALA A 552 18.32 -2.77 3.45
CA ALA A 552 17.92 -3.50 4.65
C ALA A 552 18.52 -4.90 4.75
N VAL A 553 19.19 -5.36 3.69
CA VAL A 553 19.94 -6.62 3.68
C VAL A 553 21.42 -6.32 3.47
N LYS A 554 22.30 -7.12 4.09
CA LYS A 554 23.74 -6.95 3.90
C LYS A 554 24.16 -7.28 2.47
N LEU A 555 23.65 -8.41 2.00
CA LEU A 555 23.81 -8.87 0.64
C LEU A 555 22.45 -9.29 0.08
N PRO A 556 22.28 -9.11 -1.23
CA PRO A 556 21.20 -9.72 -1.98
C PRO A 556 21.08 -11.20 -1.70
N MET A 557 19.86 -11.64 -1.40
CA MET A 557 19.59 -13.01 -1.00
C MET A 557 18.35 -13.54 -1.67
N ARG A 558 18.45 -14.76 -2.19
CA ARG A 558 17.27 -15.56 -2.56
C ARG A 558 16.79 -16.27 -1.30
N THR A 559 15.53 -16.07 -0.94
CA THR A 559 14.96 -16.45 0.35
C THR A 559 13.65 -17.19 0.13
N PHE A 560 13.42 -18.25 0.90
CA PHE A 560 12.08 -18.78 1.13
C PHE A 560 11.45 -18.04 2.29
N ILE A 561 10.33 -17.36 2.01
CA ILE A 561 9.60 -16.60 3.02
C ILE A 561 8.83 -17.57 3.91
N LYS A 562 8.97 -17.42 5.22
CA LYS A 562 8.20 -18.19 6.18
C LYS A 562 6.75 -17.72 6.14
N ALA A 563 5.86 -18.55 5.60
CA ALA A 563 4.44 -18.24 5.60
C ALA A 563 3.87 -18.28 7.04
N PRO A 564 2.91 -17.41 7.39
CA PRO A 564 2.15 -17.56 8.62
C PRO A 564 1.35 -18.87 8.61
N SER A 565 0.88 -19.27 9.79
CA SER A 565 0.00 -20.42 9.96
C SER A 565 -1.25 -20.29 9.08
N LYS A 566 -1.85 -21.42 8.68
CA LYS A 566 -2.93 -21.42 7.66
C LYS A 566 -4.13 -20.53 8.05
N ASP A 567 -4.43 -20.43 9.34
CA ASP A 567 -5.48 -19.60 9.94
C ASP A 567 -5.15 -18.09 9.97
N ARG A 568 -3.90 -17.72 9.67
CA ARG A 568 -3.37 -16.34 9.66
C ARG A 568 -2.86 -15.91 8.29
N ARG A 569 -3.30 -16.60 7.24
CA ARG A 569 -2.98 -16.21 5.86
C ARG A 569 -4.01 -15.21 5.35
N PRO A 570 -3.60 -14.22 4.53
CA PRO A 570 -4.54 -13.31 3.87
C PRO A 570 -5.56 -14.06 3.03
N ASP A 571 -6.73 -13.45 2.85
CA ASP A 571 -7.77 -14.00 1.99
C ASP A 571 -7.53 -13.66 0.50
N SER A 572 -6.35 -14.01 0.02
CA SER A 572 -5.85 -13.69 -1.33
C SER A 572 -5.93 -14.89 -2.28
N GLN A 573 -6.72 -15.92 -1.94
CA GLN A 573 -6.79 -17.15 -2.73
C GLN A 573 -7.89 -17.05 -3.77
N ASP A 574 -7.63 -17.58 -4.95
CA ASP A 574 -8.65 -17.73 -5.98
C ASP A 574 -9.80 -18.61 -5.47
N PRO A 575 -11.06 -18.33 -5.85
CA PRO A 575 -12.17 -19.20 -5.53
C PRO A 575 -11.91 -20.60 -6.11
N ILE A 576 -12.10 -21.63 -5.29
CA ILE A 576 -11.99 -23.01 -5.75
C ILE A 576 -13.17 -23.26 -6.70
N VAL A 577 -12.87 -23.63 -7.96
CA VAL A 577 -13.91 -23.91 -8.96
C VAL A 577 -14.41 -25.34 -8.85
N PHE A 578 -13.58 -26.28 -8.44
CA PHE A 578 -13.97 -27.66 -8.15
C PHE A 578 -12.92 -28.25 -7.20
N ASP A 579 -13.36 -28.72 -6.04
CA ASP A 579 -12.49 -29.36 -5.05
C ASP A 579 -12.44 -30.87 -5.27
N GLU A 580 -11.28 -31.49 -5.08
CA GLU A 580 -11.13 -32.95 -5.13
C GLU A 580 -11.70 -33.61 -3.86
N VAL A 581 -11.84 -32.83 -2.77
CA VAL A 581 -12.40 -33.26 -1.50
C VAL A 581 -13.90 -32.96 -1.46
N GLU A 582 -14.72 -33.86 -0.90
CA GLU A 582 -16.14 -33.59 -0.70
C GLU A 582 -16.35 -32.31 0.14
N SER A 583 -17.39 -31.55 -0.20
CA SER A 583 -17.66 -30.21 0.35
C SER A 583 -17.74 -30.17 1.89
N LYS A 584 -18.21 -31.25 2.52
CA LYS A 584 -18.30 -31.39 3.98
C LYS A 584 -16.94 -31.46 4.68
N ASP A 585 -15.91 -31.91 3.97
CA ASP A 585 -14.54 -32.09 4.46
C ASP A 585 -13.58 -31.02 3.91
N SER A 586 -14.05 -30.19 2.96
CA SER A 586 -13.31 -29.03 2.45
C SER A 586 -13.32 -27.90 3.48
N LEU A 587 -12.16 -27.29 3.69
CA LEU A 587 -12.03 -26.07 4.50
C LEU A 587 -12.61 -24.83 3.80
N ARG A 588 -12.91 -24.92 2.50
CA ARG A 588 -13.44 -23.84 1.66
C ARG A 588 -14.38 -24.43 0.60
N PRO A 589 -15.55 -24.97 0.98
CA PRO A 589 -16.49 -25.53 0.03
C PRO A 589 -16.98 -24.43 -0.90
N GLY A 590 -16.54 -24.48 -2.15
CA GLY A 590 -16.89 -23.54 -3.19
C GLY A 590 -16.56 -24.20 -4.52
N GLY A 591 -17.45 -24.03 -5.50
CA GLY A 591 -17.23 -24.55 -6.84
C GLY A 591 -18.36 -25.42 -7.37
N TRP A 592 -18.21 -25.78 -8.63
CA TRP A 592 -19.15 -26.55 -9.45
C TRP A 592 -19.35 -27.99 -8.98
N GLY A 593 -18.55 -28.47 -8.02
CA GLY A 593 -18.75 -29.76 -7.35
C GLY A 593 -19.89 -29.74 -6.32
N ASN A 594 -20.30 -28.56 -5.85
CA ASN A 594 -21.44 -28.42 -4.95
C ASN A 594 -22.74 -28.48 -5.75
N LYS A 595 -23.68 -29.30 -5.29
CA LYS A 595 -25.04 -29.33 -5.87
C LYS A 595 -25.70 -27.98 -5.59
N MET A 596 -26.22 -27.34 -6.65
CA MET A 596 -27.01 -26.12 -6.52
C MET A 596 -28.22 -26.38 -5.62
N GLU A 597 -28.57 -25.39 -4.79
CA GLU A 597 -29.82 -25.41 -4.01
C GLU A 597 -31.01 -25.66 -4.94
N GLU A 598 -32.03 -26.40 -4.47
CA GLU A 598 -33.20 -26.71 -5.29
C GLU A 598 -33.99 -25.45 -5.68
N THR A 599 -33.99 -24.44 -4.80
CA THR A 599 -34.63 -23.14 -5.03
C THR A 599 -33.74 -22.01 -4.50
N PRO A 600 -32.74 -21.56 -5.27
CA PRO A 600 -31.80 -20.53 -4.83
C PRO A 600 -32.52 -19.19 -4.64
N ASN A 601 -32.29 -18.53 -3.50
CA ASN A 601 -32.93 -17.28 -3.16
C ASN A 601 -32.23 -16.08 -3.83
N TYR A 602 -32.67 -15.73 -5.05
CA TYR A 602 -32.17 -14.54 -5.73
C TYR A 602 -32.68 -13.22 -5.13
N GLU A 603 -33.66 -13.23 -4.22
CA GLU A 603 -34.08 -11.99 -3.53
C GLU A 603 -32.95 -11.47 -2.63
N GLU A 604 -32.25 -12.35 -1.91
CA GLU A 604 -31.08 -12.00 -1.09
C GLU A 604 -29.89 -11.54 -1.96
N PHE A 605 -29.69 -12.14 -3.13
CA PHE A 605 -28.70 -11.67 -4.10
C PHE A 605 -29.01 -10.23 -4.56
N ILE A 606 -30.28 -9.94 -4.85
CA ILE A 606 -30.69 -8.60 -5.24
C ILE A 606 -30.63 -7.64 -4.05
N GLU A 607 -30.92 -8.09 -2.83
CA GLU A 607 -30.80 -7.30 -1.60
C GLU A 607 -29.36 -6.88 -1.36
N THR A 608 -28.41 -7.81 -1.35
CA THR A 608 -26.97 -7.52 -1.20
C THR A 608 -26.46 -6.59 -2.31
N TRP A 609 -26.87 -6.82 -3.56
CA TRP A 609 -26.51 -5.94 -4.67
C TRP A 609 -27.09 -4.53 -4.51
N ARG A 610 -28.37 -4.39 -4.14
CA ARG A 610 -29.01 -3.08 -3.92
C ARG A 610 -28.43 -2.36 -2.71
N ALA A 611 -28.16 -3.08 -1.64
CA ALA A 611 -27.50 -2.56 -0.44
C ALA A 611 -26.03 -2.20 -0.70
N GLN A 612 -25.43 -2.73 -1.78
CA GLN A 612 -23.99 -2.66 -2.04
C GLN A 612 -23.18 -3.14 -0.81
N ASN A 613 -23.73 -4.14 -0.12
CA ASN A 613 -23.17 -4.71 1.10
C ASN A 613 -23.22 -6.24 0.97
N PRO A 614 -22.07 -6.94 1.05
CA PRO A 614 -22.04 -8.40 0.99
C PRO A 614 -22.68 -9.08 2.21
N LYS A 615 -22.95 -8.33 3.29
CA LYS A 615 -23.63 -8.81 4.49
C LYS A 615 -25.07 -8.28 4.52
N ILE A 616 -26.03 -9.16 4.82
CA ILE A 616 -27.43 -8.82 5.17
C ILE A 616 -27.66 -9.13 6.65
N GLU A 617 -28.63 -8.47 7.29
CA GLU A 617 -28.89 -8.58 8.74
C GLU A 617 -29.32 -9.99 9.21
N ARG A 618 -29.60 -10.91 8.28
CA ARG A 618 -29.81 -12.31 8.63
C ARG A 618 -28.48 -13.05 8.77
N ILE A 619 -27.99 -13.12 10.01
CA ILE A 619 -27.18 -14.25 10.49
C ILE A 619 -28.09 -15.48 10.42
N ILE A 620 -28.05 -16.23 9.32
CA ILE A 620 -28.61 -17.58 9.30
C ILE A 620 -27.53 -18.49 9.92
N LYS A 621 -27.92 -19.13 11.02
CA LYS A 621 -27.12 -20.05 11.85
C LYS A 621 -26.42 -21.15 11.07
#